data_AF-A0A2T4Q007-F1
#
_entry.id   AF-A0A2T4Q007-F1
#
_cell.length_a   1.000
_cell.length_b   1.000
_cell.length_c   1.000
_cell.angle_alpha   90.00
_cell.angle_beta   90.00
_cell.angle_gamma   90.00
#
_symmetry.space_group_name_H-M   'P 1'
#
loop_
_entity.id
_entity.type
_entity.pdbx_description
1 polymer ?
#
loop_
_entity_poly.entity_id
_entity_poly.type
_entity_poly.pdbx_seq_one_letter_code
_entity_poly.pdbx_strand_id
1 'polypeptide(L)'
;MSNVFGENIKKFRGNDTVRNVAKGIGISHTYLDTLEKGIDPRNNKHVSPSVITVYKIASYYEVNVNKLFEWLITDIKEANND
;
A
#
# COMPACT_ATOMS: atom_id res chain seq x y z
N MET A 1 3.93 8.24 -12.93
CA MET A 1 3.96 7.74 -11.54
C MET A 1 3.59 6.27 -11.49
N SER A 2 4.54 5.39 -11.16
CA SER A 2 4.20 4.00 -10.82
C SER A 2 3.86 3.89 -9.34
N ASN A 3 3.07 2.88 -8.98
CA ASN A 3 2.64 2.59 -7.61
C ASN A 3 3.11 1.18 -7.25
N VAL A 4 4.42 1.02 -7.11
CA VAL A 4 5.07 -0.26 -6.84
C VAL A 4 4.55 -0.83 -5.52
N PHE A 5 4.40 -0.02 -4.48
CA PHE A 5 3.88 -0.49 -3.20
C PHE A 5 2.47 -1.05 -3.34
N GLY A 6 1.55 -0.27 -3.89
CA GLY A 6 0.15 -0.65 -4.04
C GLY A 6 -0.05 -1.85 -4.95
N GLU A 7 0.69 -1.93 -6.06
CA GLU A 7 0.64 -3.09 -6.96
C GLU A 7 1.09 -4.38 -6.28
N ASN A 8 2.14 -4.33 -5.47
CA ASN A 8 2.64 -5.53 -4.79
C ASN A 8 1.72 -5.99 -3.66
N ILE A 9 1.17 -5.08 -2.85
CA ILE A 9 0.20 -5.47 -1.82
C ILE A 9 -1.13 -5.97 -2.43
N LYS A 10 -1.50 -5.46 -3.62
CA LYS A 10 -2.65 -5.96 -4.39
C LYS A 10 -2.42 -7.39 -4.89
N LYS A 11 -1.18 -7.73 -5.28
CA LYS A 11 -0.81 -9.11 -5.63
C LYS A 11 -0.95 -10.05 -4.42
N PHE A 12 -0.53 -9.61 -3.22
CA PHE A 12 -0.73 -10.40 -2.01
C PHE A 12 -2.19 -10.61 -1.64
N ARG A 13 -3.05 -9.60 -1.88
CA ARG A 13 -4.50 -9.76 -1.69
C ARG A 13 -5.10 -10.81 -2.63
N GLY A 14 -4.58 -10.92 -3.86
CA GLY A 14 -5.09 -11.86 -4.85
C GLY A 14 -6.60 -11.68 -5.11
N ASN A 15 -7.37 -12.75 -4.93
CA ASN A 15 -8.81 -12.76 -5.15
C ASN A 15 -9.64 -12.35 -3.93
N ASP A 16 -9.02 -12.12 -2.77
CA ASP A 16 -9.76 -11.68 -1.60
C ASP A 16 -10.31 -10.27 -1.78
N THR A 17 -11.46 -10.01 -1.14
CA THR A 17 -12.06 -8.67 -1.18
C THR A 17 -11.23 -7.70 -0.35
N VAL A 18 -11.16 -6.45 -0.82
CA VAL A 18 -10.51 -5.35 -0.07
C VAL A 18 -11.06 -5.24 1.35
N ARG A 19 -12.36 -5.49 1.56
CA ARG A 19 -12.96 -5.46 2.91
C ARG A 19 -12.42 -6.54 3.83
N ASN A 20 -12.30 -7.78 3.35
CA ASN A 20 -11.80 -8.88 4.17
C ASN A 20 -10.34 -8.66 4.56
N VAL A 21 -9.50 -8.30 3.59
CA VAL A 21 -8.08 -8.06 3.83
C VAL A 21 -7.84 -6.84 4.71
N ALA A 22 -8.53 -5.72 4.46
CA ALA A 22 -8.39 -4.53 5.30
C ALA A 22 -8.78 -4.80 6.77
N LYS A 23 -9.81 -5.63 6.99
CA LYS A 23 -10.20 -6.09 8.34
C LYS A 23 -9.07 -6.91 8.98
N GLY A 24 -8.44 -7.82 8.24
CA GLY A 24 -7.32 -8.63 8.70
C GLY A 24 -6.07 -7.81 9.05
N ILE A 25 -5.75 -6.80 8.24
CA ILE A 25 -4.64 -5.86 8.47
C ILE A 25 -4.97 -4.89 9.64
N GLY A 26 -6.26 -4.64 9.90
CA GLY A 26 -6.70 -3.66 10.90
C GLY A 26 -6.59 -2.21 10.41
N ILE A 27 -7.05 -1.95 9.18
CA ILE A 27 -7.20 -0.63 8.54
C ILE A 27 -8.56 -0.49 7.86
N SER A 28 -8.93 0.71 7.40
CA SER A 28 -10.18 0.88 6.64
C SER A 28 -10.04 0.30 5.23
N HIS A 29 -11.12 -0.29 4.71
CA HIS A 29 -11.15 -0.83 3.35
C HIS A 29 -11.00 0.25 2.28
N THR A 30 -11.51 1.46 2.52
CA THR A 30 -11.30 2.61 1.64
C THR A 30 -9.84 3.03 1.59
N TYR A 31 -9.12 2.89 2.70
CA TYR A 31 -7.69 3.19 2.74
C TYR A 31 -6.87 2.13 2.03
N LEU A 32 -7.18 0.83 2.22
CA LEU A 32 -6.52 -0.23 1.46
C LEU A 32 -6.74 -0.06 -0.06
N ASP A 33 -7.98 0.21 -0.49
CA ASP A 33 -8.29 0.50 -1.90
C ASP A 33 -7.48 1.70 -2.44
N THR A 34 -7.33 2.75 -1.62
CA THR A 34 -6.54 3.93 -1.99
C THR A 34 -5.05 3.60 -2.10
N LEU A 35 -4.49 2.80 -1.19
CA LEU A 35 -3.10 2.35 -1.24
C LEU A 35 -2.84 1.49 -2.48
N GLU A 36 -3.74 0.57 -2.82
CA GLU A 36 -3.61 -0.26 -4.03
C GLU A 36 -3.69 0.53 -5.33
N LYS A 37 -4.36 1.69 -5.33
CA LYS A 37 -4.42 2.63 -6.46
C LYS A 37 -3.25 3.61 -6.50
N GLY A 38 -2.69 3.95 -5.34
CA GLY A 38 -1.51 4.81 -5.21
C GLY A 38 -1.81 6.31 -5.32
N ILE A 39 -3.05 6.67 -5.65
CA ILE A 39 -3.47 8.06 -5.88
C ILE A 39 -4.73 8.34 -5.07
N ASP A 40 -4.74 9.45 -4.34
CA ASP A 40 -5.95 9.95 -3.68
C ASP A 40 -6.82 10.66 -4.74
N PRO A 41 -8.04 10.15 -5.02
CA PRO A 41 -8.91 10.68 -6.06
C PRO A 41 -9.37 12.12 -5.79
N ARG A 42 -9.23 12.62 -4.56
CA ARG A 42 -9.68 13.96 -4.17
C ARG A 42 -8.71 15.05 -4.57
N ASN A 43 -7.42 14.74 -4.65
CA ASN A 43 -6.36 15.73 -4.88
C ASN A 43 -5.31 15.28 -5.90
N ASN A 44 -5.45 14.08 -6.46
CA ASN A 44 -4.54 13.46 -7.43
C ASN A 44 -3.09 13.33 -6.91
N LYS A 45 -2.89 13.30 -5.60
CA LYS A 45 -1.57 13.14 -4.97
C LYS A 45 -1.28 11.67 -4.67
N HIS A 46 0.00 11.34 -4.69
CA HIS A 46 0.49 10.04 -4.27
C HIS A 46 0.12 9.75 -2.81
N VAL A 47 -0.36 8.53 -2.53
CA VAL A 47 -0.70 8.09 -1.17
C VAL A 47 0.43 7.29 -0.58
N SER A 48 1.03 7.77 0.51
CA SER A 48 2.03 7.04 1.28
C SER A 48 1.45 6.59 2.63
N PRO A 49 1.60 5.31 3.02
CA PRO A 49 1.15 4.82 4.30
C PRO A 49 2.03 5.28 5.47
N SER A 50 1.46 5.28 6.67
CA SER A 50 2.25 5.47 7.90
C SER A 50 3.15 4.25 8.15
N VAL A 51 4.25 4.46 8.87
CA VAL A 51 5.14 3.36 9.32
C VAL A 51 4.35 2.26 10.05
N ILE A 52 3.41 2.63 10.92
CA ILE A 52 2.57 1.68 11.65
C ILE A 52 1.74 0.81 10.69
N THR A 53 1.19 1.43 9.64
CA THR A 53 0.44 0.71 8.60
C THR A 53 1.33 -0.28 7.85
N VAL A 54 2.57 0.10 7.53
CA VAL A 54 3.54 -0.80 6.88
C VAL A 54 3.82 -2.03 7.75
N TYR A 55 4.03 -1.85 9.05
CA TYR A 55 4.22 -2.97 9.98
C TYR A 55 2.98 -3.87 10.07
N LYS A 56 1.76 -3.30 10.09
CA LYS A 56 0.52 -4.08 10.07
C LYS A 56 0.40 -4.95 8.81
N ILE A 57 0.71 -4.38 7.64
CA ILE A 57 0.68 -5.10 6.37
C ILE A 57 1.74 -6.21 6.36
N ALA A 58 2.96 -5.91 6.82
CA ALA A 58 4.03 -6.89 6.93
C ALA A 58 3.65 -8.07 7.83
N SER A 59 3.05 -7.77 8.99
CA SER A 59 2.56 -8.78 9.93
C SER A 59 1.43 -9.62 9.36
N TYR A 60 0.47 -9.01 8.65
CA TYR A 60 -0.68 -9.72 8.09
C TYR A 60 -0.29 -10.69 6.98
N TYR A 61 0.64 -10.29 6.09
CA TYR A 61 1.09 -11.12 4.98
C TYR A 61 2.32 -11.98 5.31
N GLU A 62 2.84 -11.90 6.53
CA GLU A 62 4.08 -12.59 6.96
C GLU A 62 5.27 -12.29 6.04
N VAL A 63 5.39 -11.03 5.61
CA VAL A 63 6.43 -10.56 4.69
C VAL A 63 7.45 -9.70 5.40
N ASN A 64 8.69 -9.73 4.91
CA ASN A 64 9.76 -8.88 5.46
C ASN A 64 9.41 -7.39 5.28
N VAL A 65 9.30 -6.66 6.40
CA VAL A 65 8.94 -5.23 6.39
C VAL A 65 9.90 -4.37 5.55
N ASN A 66 11.18 -4.73 5.47
CA ASN A 66 12.15 -4.01 4.64
C ASN A 66 11.75 -4.03 3.16
N LYS A 67 11.12 -5.12 2.70
CA LYS A 67 10.67 -5.22 1.31
C LYS A 67 9.56 -4.23 1.00
N LEU A 68 8.67 -3.99 1.96
CA LEU A 68 7.60 -2.99 1.83
C LEU A 68 8.18 -1.58 1.81
N PHE A 69 9.18 -1.31 2.66
CA PHE A 69 9.90 -0.04 2.63
C PHE A 69 10.66 0.19 1.32
N GLU A 70 11.30 -0.83 0.74
CA GLU A 70 11.93 -0.73 -0.58
C GLU A 70 10.93 -0.24 -1.64
N TRP A 71 9.72 -0.83 -1.68
CA TRP A 71 8.67 -0.40 -2.62
C TRP A 71 8.22 1.04 -2.36
N LEU A 72 8.01 1.43 -1.10
CA LEU A 72 7.65 2.80 -0.77
C LEU A 72 8.73 3.81 -1.15
N ILE A 73 10.00 3.48 -0.95
CA ILE A 73 11.12 4.34 -1.32
C ILE A 73 11.18 4.50 -2.84
N THR A 74 10.89 3.45 -3.60
CA THR A 74 10.78 3.53 -5.07
C THR A 74 9.68 4.50 -5.48
N ASP A 75 8.47 4.37 -4.92
CA ASP A 75 7.35 5.26 -5.22
C ASP A 75 7.66 6.72 -4.89
N ILE A 76 8.32 6.97 -3.74
CA ILE A 76 8.74 8.32 -3.33
C ILE A 76 9.79 8.89 -4.29
N LYS A 77 10.77 8.08 -4.72
CA LYS A 77 11.79 8.55 -5.68
C LYS A 77 11.15 8.92 -7.01
N GLU A 78 10.22 8.10 -7.51
CA GLU A 78 9.52 8.39 -8.75
C GLU A 78 8.67 9.65 -8.66
N ALA A 79 7.93 9.85 -7.56
CA ALA A 79 7.10 11.04 -7.37
C ALA A 79 7.91 12.35 -7.24
N ASN A 80 9.19 12.28 -6.87
CA ASN A 80 10.08 13.46 -6.77
C ASN A 80 10.93 13.69 -8.02
N ASN A 81 10.93 12.75 -8.97
CA ASN A 81 11.63 12.88 -10.25
C ASN A 81 10.72 13.38 -11.39
N ASP A 82 9.43 13.60 -11.09
CA ASP A 82 8.44 14.28 -11.95
C ASP A 82 8.40 15.79 -11.67
#